data_AF-A0A396BR48-F1
#
_entry.id   AF-A0A396BR48-F1
#
_cell.length_a   1.000
_cell.length_b   1.000
_cell.length_c   1.000
_cell.angle_alpha   90.00
_cell.angle_beta   90.00
_cell.angle_gamma   90.00
#
_symmetry.space_group_name_H-M   'P 1'
#
loop_
_entity.id
_entity.type
_entity.pdbx_description
1 polymer ?
#
loop_
_entity_poly.entity_id
_entity_poly.type
_entity_poly.pdbx_seq_one_letter_code
_entity_poly.pdbx_strand_id
1 'polypeptide(L)'
;LMGYNATLYNNGDKEERIQHILDRCWDVLEHLPASLLKVQLLVYCYGEVFDEELAREAQAIIDTWQDRELSEDEREVMERLKDVQENPYPWSEVE
;
A
#
# COMPACT_ATOMS: atom_id res chain seq x y z
N LEU A 1 -5.19 4.07 15.15
CA LEU A 1 -5.64 3.25 14.01
C LEU A 1 -5.95 1.81 14.46
N MET A 2 -6.75 1.63 15.52
CA MET A 2 -7.10 0.29 16.04
C MET A 2 -8.54 0.32 16.54
N GLY A 3 -9.50 0.39 15.61
CA GLY A 3 -10.91 0.51 15.97
C GLY A 3 -11.93 0.59 14.84
N TYR A 4 -11.61 0.13 13.63
CA TYR A 4 -12.54 0.20 12.48
C TYR A 4 -12.91 -1.18 11.89
N ASN A 5 -12.71 -2.28 12.65
CA ASN A 5 -13.11 -3.63 12.22
C ASN A 5 -14.46 -4.11 12.80
N ALA A 6 -15.25 -3.26 13.45
CA ALA A 6 -16.42 -3.69 14.23
C ALA A 6 -17.81 -3.46 13.61
N THR A 7 -17.94 -2.98 12.37
CA THR A 7 -19.30 -2.82 11.77
C THR A 7 -19.39 -3.40 10.37
N LEU A 8 -19.94 -4.61 10.36
CA LEU A 8 -20.52 -5.37 9.26
C LEU A 8 -21.72 -4.63 8.65
N TYR A 9 -21.49 -3.49 7.99
CA TYR A 9 -22.45 -2.90 7.06
C TYR A 9 -21.72 -2.47 5.80
N ASN A 10 -21.66 -3.38 4.83
CA ASN A 10 -21.32 -3.07 3.45
C ASN A 10 -22.52 -2.39 2.79
N ASN A 11 -22.76 -1.11 3.13
CA ASN A 11 -23.46 -0.20 2.23
C ASN A 11 -22.38 0.33 1.27
N GLY A 12 -22.65 0.37 -0.04
CA GLY A 12 -21.69 0.74 -1.10
C GLY A 12 -20.87 2.03 -0.88
N ASP A 13 -21.23 2.87 0.10
CA ASP A 13 -20.43 3.96 0.65
C ASP A 13 -18.97 3.60 0.99
N LYS A 14 -18.67 2.37 1.43
CA LYS A 14 -17.29 2.00 1.78
C LYS A 14 -16.40 1.90 0.56
N GLU A 15 -16.89 1.26 -0.50
CA GLU A 15 -16.16 1.12 -1.77
C GLU A 15 -16.02 2.48 -2.47
N GLU A 16 -17.07 3.31 -2.49
CA GLU A 16 -16.99 4.68 -3.02
C GLU A 16 -15.98 5.55 -2.27
N ARG A 17 -15.93 5.44 -0.94
CA ARG A 17 -14.95 6.17 -0.13
C ARG A 17 -13.53 5.70 -0.38
N ILE A 18 -13.32 4.39 -0.50
CA ILE A 18 -12.01 3.82 -0.84
C ILE A 18 -11.59 4.31 -2.23
N GLN A 19 -12.47 4.28 -3.22
CA GLN A 19 -12.17 4.78 -4.56
C GLN A 19 -11.86 6.29 -4.54
N HIS A 20 -12.60 7.09 -3.78
CA HIS A 20 -12.30 8.53 -3.66
C HIS A 20 -10.95 8.81 -2.97
N ILE A 21 -10.55 7.96 -2.02
CA ILE A 21 -9.22 8.04 -1.40
C ILE A 21 -8.16 7.63 -2.43
N LEU A 22 -8.36 6.55 -3.17
CA LEU A 22 -7.44 6.10 -4.21
C LEU A 22 -7.26 7.15 -5.30
N ASP A 23 -8.33 7.75 -5.81
CA ASP A 23 -8.26 8.82 -6.82
C ASP A 23 -7.36 9.97 -6.35
N ARG A 24 -7.51 10.38 -5.09
CA ARG A 24 -6.65 11.42 -4.51
C ARG A 24 -5.21 10.94 -4.28
N CYS A 25 -5.01 9.67 -3.96
CA CYS A 25 -3.68 9.08 -3.86
C CYS A 25 -2.98 9.10 -5.22
N TRP A 26 -3.67 8.77 -6.31
CA TRP A 26 -3.12 8.82 -7.67
C TRP A 26 -2.64 10.23 -8.04
N ASP A 27 -3.46 11.26 -7.81
CA ASP A 27 -3.08 12.66 -8.04
C ASP A 27 -1.80 13.04 -7.27
N VAL A 28 -1.68 12.55 -6.03
CA VAL A 28 -0.52 12.84 -5.17
C VAL A 28 0.71 12.04 -5.59
N LEU A 29 0.56 10.76 -5.98
CA LEU A 29 1.63 9.86 -6.38
C LEU A 29 2.40 10.37 -7.61
N GLU A 30 1.69 10.96 -8.57
CA GLU A 30 2.29 11.56 -9.77
C GLU A 30 3.24 12.73 -9.44
N HIS A 31 2.93 13.49 -8.40
CA HIS A 31 3.67 14.69 -8.01
C HIS A 31 4.72 14.43 -6.92
N LEU A 32 4.68 13.27 -6.28
CA LEU A 32 5.59 12.96 -5.17
C LEU A 32 6.96 12.50 -5.71
N PRO A 33 8.07 13.05 -5.18
CA PRO A 33 9.40 12.54 -5.52
C PRO A 33 9.62 11.14 -4.92
N ALA A 34 10.59 10.42 -5.47
CA ALA A 34 11.05 9.14 -4.93
C ALA A 34 11.50 9.33 -3.47
N SER A 35 10.69 8.79 -2.54
CA SER A 35 10.85 8.97 -1.10
C SER A 35 10.16 7.83 -0.37
N LEU A 36 10.50 7.65 0.92
CA LEU A 36 9.83 6.65 1.77
C LEU A 36 8.31 6.83 1.79
N LEU A 37 7.83 8.08 1.87
CA LEU A 37 6.41 8.39 1.85
C LEU A 37 5.74 7.90 0.54
N LYS A 38 6.43 8.05 -0.60
CA LYS A 38 5.93 7.56 -1.88
C LYS A 38 5.78 6.04 -1.86
N VAL A 39 6.79 5.32 -1.38
CA VAL A 39 6.76 3.86 -1.29
C VAL A 39 5.64 3.38 -0.36
N GLN A 40 5.47 4.00 0.81
CA GLN A 40 4.39 3.67 1.74
C GLN A 40 3.01 3.84 1.09
N LEU A 41 2.81 4.93 0.33
CA LEU A 41 1.56 5.19 -0.37
C LEU A 41 1.34 4.20 -1.52
N LEU A 42 2.37 3.84 -2.28
CA LEU A 42 2.31 2.84 -3.34
C LEU A 42 1.96 1.45 -2.79
N VAL A 43 2.60 1.01 -1.70
CA VAL A 43 2.31 -0.27 -1.05
C VAL A 43 0.90 -0.31 -0.49
N TYR A 44 0.42 0.80 0.10
CA TYR A 44 -0.95 0.89 0.57
C TYR A 44 -1.97 0.79 -0.57
N CYS A 45 -1.78 1.55 -1.66
CA CYS A 45 -2.65 1.48 -2.82
C CYS A 45 -2.61 0.08 -3.45
N TYR A 46 -1.43 -0.54 -3.54
CA TYR A 46 -1.27 -1.91 -4.05
C TYR A 46 -2.09 -2.92 -3.25
N GLY A 47 -2.14 -2.82 -1.92
CA GLY A 47 -2.96 -3.73 -1.09
C GLY A 47 -4.48 -3.54 -1.23
N GLU A 48 -4.94 -2.42 -1.80
CA GLU A 48 -6.36 -2.15 -2.03
C GLU A 48 -6.78 -2.51 -3.46
N VAL A 49 -5.93 -2.28 -4.47
CA VAL A 49 -6.28 -2.49 -5.89
C VAL A 49 -5.55 -3.65 -6.56
N PHE A 50 -4.51 -4.21 -5.95
CA PHE A 50 -3.66 -5.27 -6.48
C PHE A 50 -3.05 -4.98 -7.86
N ASP A 51 -2.84 -3.71 -8.17
CA ASP A 51 -2.20 -3.27 -9.41
C ASP A 51 -0.68 -3.50 -9.35
N GLU A 52 -0.19 -4.40 -10.20
CA GLU A 52 1.24 -4.75 -10.28
C GLU A 52 2.13 -3.56 -10.65
N GLU A 53 1.62 -2.52 -11.31
CA GLU A 53 2.40 -1.32 -11.64
C GLU A 53 2.82 -0.57 -10.37
N LEU A 54 1.94 -0.52 -9.36
CA LEU A 54 2.23 0.09 -8.06
C LEU A 54 3.35 -0.64 -7.32
N ALA A 55 3.30 -1.97 -7.32
CA ALA A 55 4.33 -2.81 -6.72
C ALA A 55 5.68 -2.64 -7.45
N ARG A 56 5.65 -2.54 -8.79
CA ARG A 56 6.85 -2.32 -9.61
C ARG A 56 7.48 -0.96 -9.34
N GLU A 57 6.68 0.10 -9.23
CA GLU A 57 7.19 1.44 -8.89
C GLU A 57 7.76 1.48 -7.46
N ALA A 58 7.09 0.85 -6.50
CA ALA A 58 7.58 0.75 -5.13
C ALA A 58 8.95 0.04 -5.07
N GLN A 59 9.08 -1.09 -5.77
CA GLN A 59 10.33 -1.84 -5.86
C GLN A 59 11.43 -1.01 -6.52
N ALA A 60 11.12 -0.27 -7.59
CA ALA A 60 12.09 0.58 -8.27
C ALA A 60 12.67 1.67 -7.35
N ILE A 61 11.86 2.23 -6.44
CA ILE A 61 12.34 3.20 -5.44
C ILE A 61 13.17 2.49 -4.36
N ILE A 62 12.72 1.34 -3.86
CA ILE A 62 13.43 0.54 -2.84
C ILE A 62 14.82 0.12 -3.34
N ASP A 63 14.95 -0.24 -4.62
CA ASP A 63 16.23 -0.62 -5.22
C ASP A 63 17.26 0.52 -5.14
N THR A 64 16.83 1.79 -5.10
CA THR A 64 17.73 2.94 -4.93
C THR A 64 18.30 3.07 -3.51
N TRP A 65 17.75 2.35 -2.52
CA TRP A 65 18.18 2.41 -1.13
C TRP A 65 19.23 1.36 -0.76
N GLN A 66 19.50 0.39 -1.65
CA GLN A 66 20.41 -0.74 -1.38
C GLN A 66 21.86 -0.33 -1.10
N ASP A 67 22.26 0.89 -1.48
CA ASP A 67 23.62 1.43 -1.28
C ASP A 67 23.83 2.08 0.10
N ARG A 68 22.82 2.11 0.97
CA ARG A 68 22.93 2.70 2.32
C ARG A 68 22.28 1.83 3.40
N GLU A 69 22.61 2.11 4.65
CA GLU A 69 21.92 1.51 5.78
C GLU A 69 20.45 1.98 5.81
N LEU A 70 19.54 1.02 5.78
CA LEU A 70 18.11 1.28 5.79
C LEU A 70 17.65 1.73 7.18
N SER A 71 16.67 2.63 7.23
CA SER A 71 15.96 2.95 8.47
C SER A 71 15.03 1.80 8.89
N GLU A 72 14.50 1.88 10.11
CA GLU A 72 13.48 0.94 10.58
C GLU A 72 12.21 1.03 9.73
N ASP A 73 11.75 2.25 9.43
CA ASP A 73 10.56 2.48 8.58
C ASP A 73 10.75 1.94 7.14
N GLU A 74 11.96 2.03 6.60
CA GLU A 74 12.30 1.49 5.27
C GLU A 74 12.26 -0.03 5.25
N ARG A 75 12.69 -0.68 6.34
CA ARG A 75 12.56 -2.14 6.48
C ARG A 75 11.10 -2.56 6.65
N GLU A 76 10.32 -1.82 7.45
CA GLU A 76 8.90 -2.10 7.66
C GLU A 76 8.11 -2.05 6.35
N VAL A 77 8.34 -1.02 5.51
CA VAL A 77 7.62 -0.91 4.24
C VAL A 77 8.02 -2.01 3.24
N MET A 78 9.28 -2.46 3.27
CA MET A 78 9.73 -3.60 2.46
C MET A 78 9.10 -4.91 2.90
N GLU A 79 9.00 -5.15 4.20
CA GLU A 79 8.31 -6.31 4.76
C GLU A 79 6.83 -6.29 4.37
N ARG A 80 6.17 -5.12 4.52
CA ARG A 80 4.77 -4.96 4.14
C ARG A 80 4.52 -5.18 2.64
N LEU A 81 5.42 -4.74 1.77
CA LEU A 81 5.32 -5.02 0.34
C LEU A 81 5.37 -6.53 0.07
N LYS A 82 6.27 -7.26 0.74
CA LYS A 82 6.34 -8.73 0.64
C LYS A 82 5.07 -9.39 1.19
N ASP A 83 4.59 -8.97 2.35
CA ASP A 83 3.38 -9.52 2.95
C ASP A 83 2.16 -9.39 2.03
N VAL A 84 1.99 -8.22 1.38
CA VAL A 84 0.88 -7.99 0.45
C VAL A 84 1.06 -8.80 -0.85
N GLN A 85 2.29 -9.01 -1.30
CA GLN A 85 2.59 -9.86 -2.48
C GLN A 85 2.41 -11.36 -2.20
N GLU A 86 2.80 -11.82 -1.02
CA GLU A 86 2.70 -13.23 -0.60
C GLU A 86 1.30 -13.59 -0.13
N ASN A 87 0.57 -12.62 0.45
CA ASN A 87 -0.80 -12.78 0.91
C ASN A 87 -1.74 -11.72 0.31
N PRO A 88 -2.03 -11.80 -1.00
CA PRO A 88 -2.94 -10.88 -1.66
C PRO A 88 -4.42 -11.04 -1.21
N TYR A 89 -4.75 -12.08 -0.45
CA TYR A 89 -6.10 -12.28 0.09
C TYR A 89 -6.03 -12.64 1.58
N PRO A 90 -5.80 -11.66 2.49
CA PRO A 90 -5.72 -11.93 3.92
C PRO A 90 -7.01 -12.51 4.54
N TRP A 91 -8.12 -12.47 3.80
CA TRP A 91 -9.42 -13.04 4.17
C TRP A 91 -9.66 -14.46 3.64
N SER A 92 -8.79 -15.03 2.80
CA SER A 92 -8.96 -16.41 2.30
C SER A 92 -8.42 -17.48 3.25
N GLU A 93 -7.66 -17.11 4.29
CA GLU A 93 -7.13 -18.05 5.29
C GLU A 93 -8.07 -18.30 6.48
N VAL A 94 -9.36 -17.97 6.36
CA VAL A 94 -10.36 -18.27 7.39
C VAL A 94 -11.41 -19.22 6.81
N GLU A 95 -11.09 -20.51 6.78
CA GLU A 95 -12.06 -21.61 6.68
C GLU A 95 -12.15 -22.37 8.02
#